data_AF-A0A2V9KCR1-F1
#
_entry.id   AF-A0A2V9KCR1-F1
#
_cell.length_a   1.000
_cell.length_b   1.000
_cell.length_c   1.000
_cell.angle_alpha   90.00
_cell.angle_beta   90.00
_cell.angle_gamma   90.00
#
_symmetry.space_group_name_H-M   'P 1'
#
loop_
_entity.id
_entity.type
_entity.pdbx_description
1 polymer ?
#
loop_
_entity_poly.entity_id
_entity_poly.type
_entity_poly.pdbx_seq_one_letter_code
_entity_poly.pdbx_strand_id
1 'polypeptide(L)'
;MDITAGLEPEAKKLVEEHHAAVSRLPLTFLVHTLVDIRKWAALFAPEQKYFRALFDQLSMFDDSQFENVFGELTRFETKAGCDRVKSPDPMTARVELEDRLRVKGAYAEWRRQIDAIFEKLNPLVEARLFTPADLGPRLVVMIYGQGIAIERESLWKRFRDVALRIPVSLGQAQTTAPFLHELFTGHPWSLDGLVVPTLFQILSASKGFSPLDNWIVEAGDGLHTLCEQKPLAGLPRTAFGSHSQQNCCCESERASGTRIMA
;
A
#
# COMPACT_ATOMS: atom_id res chain seq x y z
N MET A 1 29.97 5.09 -3.65
CA MET A 1 28.86 4.30 -4.21
C MET A 1 28.10 5.21 -5.16
N ASP A 2 27.87 4.77 -6.39
CA ASP A 2 26.94 5.49 -7.29
C ASP A 2 25.51 5.16 -6.84
N ILE A 3 24.87 6.11 -6.15
CA ILE A 3 23.52 5.94 -5.59
C ILE A 3 22.43 5.88 -6.67
N THR A 4 22.75 6.30 -7.90
CA THR A 4 21.81 6.29 -9.03
C THR A 4 21.91 5.04 -9.91
N ALA A 5 22.90 4.18 -9.63
CA ALA A 5 23.17 3.00 -10.42
C ALA A 5 21.97 2.03 -10.45
N GLY A 6 21.42 1.82 -11.65
CA GLY A 6 20.32 0.90 -11.88
C GLY A 6 18.94 1.42 -11.46
N LEU A 7 18.82 2.73 -11.16
CA LEU A 7 17.51 3.39 -11.02
C LEU A 7 16.90 3.67 -12.40
N GLU A 8 15.59 3.50 -12.52
CA GLU A 8 14.81 3.98 -13.66
C GLU A 8 14.78 5.52 -13.72
N PRO A 9 14.47 6.14 -14.87
CA PRO A 9 14.57 7.59 -15.06
C PRO A 9 13.81 8.42 -14.03
N GLU A 10 12.59 8.03 -13.68
CA GLU A 10 11.74 8.71 -12.71
C GLU A 10 12.29 8.59 -11.28
N ALA A 11 12.73 7.41 -10.87
CA ALA A 11 13.33 7.20 -9.56
C ALA A 11 14.68 7.93 -9.45
N LYS A 12 15.47 7.93 -10.52
CA LYS A 12 16.73 8.68 -10.58
C LYS A 12 16.48 10.18 -10.42
N LYS A 13 15.52 10.72 -11.17
CA LYS A 13 15.11 12.12 -11.05
C LYS A 13 14.69 12.47 -9.62
N LEU A 14 13.89 11.61 -8.98
CA LEU A 14 13.49 11.80 -7.58
C LEU A 14 14.70 11.86 -6.64
N VAL A 15 15.64 10.93 -6.76
CA VAL A 15 16.86 10.93 -5.94
C VAL A 15 17.72 12.18 -6.18
N GLU A 16 17.82 12.64 -7.42
CA GLU A 16 18.56 13.86 -7.79
C GLU A 16 17.91 15.13 -7.24
N GLU A 17 16.58 15.26 -7.34
CA GLU A 17 15.81 16.39 -6.80
C GLU A 17 15.97 16.52 -5.27
N HIS A 18 16.16 15.39 -4.58
CA HIS A 18 16.30 15.33 -3.12
C HIS A 18 17.73 15.02 -2.64
N HIS A 19 18.74 15.20 -3.50
CA HIS A 19 20.13 14.77 -3.23
C HIS A 19 20.66 15.19 -1.85
N ALA A 20 20.38 16.42 -1.41
CA ALA A 20 20.81 16.93 -0.11
C ALA A 20 20.29 16.07 1.05
N ALA A 21 19.01 15.70 1.04
CA ALA A 21 18.41 14.84 2.05
C ALA A 21 18.96 13.41 1.96
N VAL A 22 19.04 12.88 0.73
CA VAL A 22 19.53 11.52 0.46
C VAL A 22 20.97 11.32 0.95
N SER A 23 21.83 12.32 0.75
CA SER A 23 23.24 12.26 1.16
C SER A 23 23.47 12.19 2.67
N ARG A 24 22.45 12.50 3.48
CA ARG A 24 22.52 12.50 4.94
C ARG A 24 22.05 11.17 5.54
N LEU A 25 21.35 10.34 4.77
CA LEU A 25 20.73 9.10 5.26
C LEU A 25 21.78 8.11 5.77
N PRO A 26 21.49 7.41 6.90
CA PRO A 26 22.27 6.25 7.31
C PRO A 26 22.34 5.23 6.17
N LEU A 27 23.49 4.59 6.02
CA LEU A 27 23.83 3.81 4.83
C LEU A 27 22.87 2.63 4.62
N THR A 28 22.47 1.94 5.68
CA THR A 28 21.53 0.81 5.57
C THR A 28 20.15 1.29 5.16
N PHE A 29 19.65 2.38 5.75
CA PHE A 29 18.36 2.95 5.36
C PHE A 29 18.39 3.43 3.89
N LEU A 30 19.44 4.15 3.51
CA LEU A 30 19.67 4.63 2.15
C LEU A 30 19.66 3.48 1.14
N VAL A 31 20.50 2.47 1.36
CA VAL A 31 20.67 1.35 0.43
C VAL A 31 19.37 0.58 0.25
N HIS A 32 18.66 0.28 1.34
CA HIS A 32 17.38 -0.43 1.25
C HIS A 32 16.34 0.40 0.49
N THR A 33 16.24 1.70 0.79
CA THR A 33 15.33 2.61 0.09
C THR A 33 15.63 2.66 -1.41
N LEU A 34 16.90 2.81 -1.79
CA LEU A 34 17.32 2.85 -3.19
C LEU A 34 16.99 1.55 -3.91
N VAL A 35 17.25 0.39 -3.29
CA VAL A 35 16.92 -0.92 -3.87
C VAL A 35 15.42 -1.07 -4.09
N ASP A 36 14.58 -0.59 -3.17
CA ASP A 36 13.13 -0.70 -3.30
C ASP A 36 12.57 0.15 -4.45
N ILE A 37 13.12 1.35 -4.67
CA ILE A 37 12.69 2.24 -5.76
C ILE A 37 13.32 1.93 -7.13
N ARG A 38 14.28 1.00 -7.22
CA ARG A 38 14.86 0.57 -8.51
C ARG A 38 13.81 0.04 -9.48
N LYS A 39 12.77 -0.61 -8.97
CA LYS A 39 11.66 -1.21 -9.74
C LYS A 39 10.50 -0.23 -9.91
N TRP A 40 10.79 1.04 -10.19
CA TRP A 40 9.82 2.14 -10.12
C TRP A 40 8.56 1.88 -10.97
N ALA A 41 8.72 1.43 -12.21
CA ALA A 41 7.62 1.10 -13.11
C ALA A 41 6.75 -0.07 -12.61
N ALA A 42 7.29 -0.94 -11.75
CA ALA A 42 6.56 -2.04 -11.14
C ALA A 42 5.92 -1.67 -9.79
N LEU A 43 6.20 -0.48 -9.25
CA LEU A 43 5.52 0.03 -8.06
C LEU A 43 4.11 0.49 -8.43
N PHE A 44 3.14 0.18 -7.57
CA PHE A 44 1.80 0.72 -7.68
C PHE A 44 1.80 2.23 -7.48
N ALA A 45 0.80 2.91 -8.04
CA ALA A 45 0.70 4.38 -7.93
C ALA A 45 0.74 4.91 -6.47
N PRO A 46 0.13 4.24 -5.47
CA PRO A 46 0.27 4.65 -4.07
C PRO A 46 1.68 4.46 -3.51
N GLU A 47 2.39 3.40 -3.88
CA GLU A 47 3.79 3.19 -3.45
C GLU A 47 4.69 4.29 -4.04
N GLN A 48 4.52 4.62 -5.33
CA GLN A 48 5.24 5.74 -5.95
C GLN A 48 4.93 7.08 -5.26
N LYS A 49 3.66 7.32 -4.88
CA LYS A 49 3.26 8.52 -4.12
C LYS A 49 3.90 8.53 -2.73
N TYR A 50 3.95 7.38 -2.06
CA TYR A 50 4.58 7.24 -0.75
C TYR A 50 6.06 7.62 -0.81
N PHE A 51 6.81 7.07 -1.78
CA PHE A 51 8.22 7.44 -1.91
C PHE A 51 8.41 8.93 -2.20
N ARG A 52 7.61 9.54 -3.09
CA ARG A 52 7.67 11.00 -3.31
C ARG A 52 7.47 11.78 -2.01
N ALA A 53 6.41 11.45 -1.26
CA ALA A 53 6.12 12.10 0.02
C ALA A 53 7.20 11.86 1.08
N LEU A 54 7.84 10.68 1.07
CA LEU A 54 8.97 10.34 1.93
C LEU A 54 10.18 11.24 1.62
N PHE A 55 10.61 11.33 0.37
CA PHE A 55 11.76 12.16 -0.01
C PHE A 55 11.48 13.66 0.21
N ASP A 56 10.25 14.12 -0.05
CA ASP A 56 9.79 15.48 0.29
C ASP A 56 9.89 15.75 1.80
N GLN A 57 9.42 14.80 2.62
CA GLN A 57 9.45 14.93 4.07
C GLN A 57 10.88 14.97 4.62
N LEU A 58 11.76 14.11 4.11
CA LEU A 58 13.17 14.09 4.49
C LEU A 58 13.89 15.40 4.11
N SER A 59 13.49 16.03 3.00
CA SER A 59 14.08 17.29 2.55
C SER A 59 13.68 18.49 3.42
N MET A 60 12.62 18.36 4.21
CA MET A 60 12.18 19.38 5.15
C MET A 60 12.80 19.26 6.54
N PHE A 61 13.52 18.17 6.83
CA PHE A 61 14.15 17.99 8.13
C PHE A 61 15.36 18.90 8.33
N ASP A 62 15.32 19.67 9.40
CA ASP A 62 16.52 20.30 9.94
C ASP A 62 17.45 19.27 10.62
N ASP A 63 18.63 19.71 11.06
CA ASP A 63 19.63 18.84 11.68
C ASP A 63 19.15 18.19 12.97
N SER A 64 18.33 18.89 13.76
CA SER A 64 17.80 18.36 15.02
C SER A 64 16.75 17.28 14.80
N GLN A 65 15.87 17.48 13.81
CA GLN A 65 14.86 16.52 13.41
C GLN A 65 15.52 15.29 12.81
N PHE A 66 16.53 15.49 11.98
CA PHE A 66 17.29 14.40 11.37
C PHE A 66 18.00 13.56 12.43
N GLU A 67 18.70 14.18 13.38
CA GLU A 67 19.35 13.46 14.50
C GLU A 67 18.33 12.73 15.38
N ASN A 68 17.16 13.33 15.65
CA ASN A 68 16.10 12.65 16.39
C ASN A 68 15.61 11.39 15.68
N VAL A 69 15.39 11.46 14.36
CA VAL A 69 14.87 10.32 13.59
C VAL A 69 15.94 9.26 13.36
N PHE A 70 17.13 9.65 12.91
CA PHE A 70 18.15 8.73 12.39
C PHE A 70 19.37 8.54 13.30
N GLY A 71 19.56 9.36 14.33
CA GLY A 71 20.80 9.39 15.13
C GLY A 71 21.15 8.05 15.80
N GLU A 72 20.15 7.32 16.29
CA GLU A 72 20.36 5.99 16.86
C GLU A 72 20.79 4.95 15.81
N LEU A 73 20.21 5.01 14.60
CA LEU A 73 20.65 4.14 13.50
C LEU A 73 22.06 4.51 13.05
N THR A 74 22.41 5.79 12.97
CA THR A 74 23.78 6.24 12.64
C THR A 74 24.78 5.70 13.67
N ARG A 75 24.49 5.85 14.98
CA ARG A 75 25.34 5.30 16.06
C ARG A 75 25.45 3.77 15.95
N PHE A 76 24.34 3.09 15.69
CA PHE A 76 24.32 1.65 15.46
C PHE A 76 25.19 1.24 14.27
N GLU A 77 25.07 1.91 13.14
CA GLU A 77 25.83 1.61 11.92
C GLU A 77 27.33 1.76 12.12
N THR A 78 27.78 2.83 12.79
CA THR A 78 29.20 3.00 13.14
C THR A 78 29.69 1.89 14.06
N LYS A 79 28.90 1.49 15.07
CA LYS A 79 29.24 0.36 15.97
C LYS A 79 29.26 -0.98 15.23
N ALA A 80 28.29 -1.21 14.34
CA ALA A 80 28.21 -2.38 13.49
C ALA A 80 29.25 -2.35 12.35
N GLY A 81 29.89 -1.20 12.10
CA GLY A 81 30.85 -0.99 11.03
C GLY A 81 30.20 -1.06 9.64
N CYS A 82 28.91 -0.76 9.53
CA CYS A 82 28.17 -0.70 8.28
C CYS A 82 28.64 0.48 7.42
N ASP A 83 28.96 1.61 8.06
CA ASP A 83 29.54 2.83 7.47
C ASP A 83 30.84 2.62 6.66
N ARG A 84 31.52 1.49 6.87
CA ARG A 84 32.77 1.13 6.17
C ARG A 84 32.56 0.35 4.87
N VAL A 85 31.33 -0.01 4.53
CA VAL A 85 31.03 -0.74 3.29
C VAL A 85 31.33 0.15 2.07
N LYS A 86 32.13 -0.38 1.15
CA LYS A 86 32.55 0.31 -0.08
C LYS A 86 32.12 -0.52 -1.28
N SER A 87 30.87 -0.33 -1.68
CA SER A 87 30.31 -1.03 -2.84
C SER A 87 30.11 -0.09 -4.02
N PRO A 88 30.17 -0.61 -5.26
CA PRO A 88 30.01 0.20 -6.46
C PRO A 88 28.57 0.73 -6.62
N ASP A 89 27.57 -0.10 -6.30
CA ASP A 89 26.15 0.17 -6.48
C ASP A 89 25.30 -0.28 -5.27
N PRO A 90 24.04 0.19 -5.14
CA PRO A 90 23.18 -0.12 -4.00
C PRO A 90 22.82 -1.60 -3.83
N MET A 91 22.70 -2.39 -4.92
CA MET A 91 22.35 -3.81 -4.79
C MET A 91 23.50 -4.60 -4.17
N THR A 92 24.73 -4.35 -4.63
CA THR A 92 25.93 -4.96 -4.04
C THR A 92 26.10 -4.51 -2.59
N ALA A 93 25.89 -3.22 -2.30
CA ALA A 93 25.94 -2.70 -0.93
C ALA A 93 24.95 -3.39 0.00
N ARG A 94 23.72 -3.67 -0.47
CA ARG A 94 22.69 -4.33 0.33
C ARG A 94 23.16 -5.71 0.77
N VAL A 95 23.67 -6.52 -0.15
CA VAL A 95 24.16 -7.87 0.14
C VAL A 95 25.30 -7.83 1.15
N GLU A 96 26.26 -6.91 0.99
CA GLU A 96 27.38 -6.75 1.94
C GLU A 96 26.93 -6.29 3.34
N LEU A 97 25.96 -5.39 3.40
CA LEU A 97 25.39 -4.90 4.67
C LEU A 97 24.62 -6.01 5.39
N GLU A 98 23.76 -6.75 4.69
CA GLU A 98 23.01 -7.87 5.24
C GLU A 98 23.96 -8.97 5.76
N ASP A 99 25.00 -9.31 5.00
CA ASP A 99 26.02 -10.28 5.44
C ASP A 99 26.74 -9.80 6.71
N ARG A 100 27.16 -8.52 6.75
CA ARG A 100 27.82 -7.94 7.92
C ARG A 100 26.94 -7.95 9.15
N LEU A 101 25.66 -7.58 9.02
CA LEU A 101 24.69 -7.62 10.11
C LEU A 101 24.49 -9.04 10.62
N ARG A 102 24.43 -10.02 9.71
CA ARG A 102 24.31 -11.45 10.04
C ARG A 102 25.55 -11.97 10.79
N VAL A 103 26.75 -11.73 10.26
CA VAL A 103 28.02 -12.18 10.86
C VAL A 103 28.20 -11.60 12.27
N LYS A 104 27.74 -10.37 12.50
CA LYS A 104 27.79 -9.72 13.83
C LYS A 104 26.63 -10.08 14.76
N GLY A 105 25.65 -10.87 14.30
CA GLY A 105 24.43 -11.15 15.08
C GLY A 105 23.61 -9.88 15.40
N ALA A 106 23.75 -8.82 14.59
CA ALA A 106 23.19 -7.50 14.85
C ALA A 106 21.88 -7.24 14.09
N TYR A 107 21.39 -8.21 13.31
CA TYR A 107 20.21 -8.04 12.46
C TYR A 107 18.93 -7.70 13.24
N ALA A 108 18.68 -8.38 14.38
CA ALA A 108 17.51 -8.11 15.19
C ALA A 108 17.53 -6.68 15.78
N GLU A 109 18.71 -6.22 16.20
CA GLU A 109 18.88 -4.84 16.67
C GLU A 109 18.65 -3.84 15.55
N TRP A 110 19.30 -4.05 14.39
CA TRP A 110 19.09 -3.23 13.21
C TRP A 110 17.60 -3.12 12.85
N ARG A 111 16.87 -4.23 12.84
CA ARG A 111 15.44 -4.25 12.52
C ARG A 111 14.63 -3.37 13.47
N ARG A 112 14.93 -3.41 14.77
CA ARG A 112 14.29 -2.53 15.78
C ARG A 112 14.58 -1.05 15.54
N GLN A 113 15.80 -0.71 15.13
CA GLN A 113 16.16 0.67 14.78
C GLN A 113 15.39 1.15 13.55
N ILE A 114 15.20 0.28 12.55
CA ILE A 114 14.38 0.57 11.37
C ILE A 114 12.90 0.78 11.77
N ASP A 115 12.34 -0.08 12.63
CA ASP A 115 10.97 0.09 13.13
C ASP A 115 10.78 1.44 13.84
N ALA A 116 11.71 1.80 14.74
CA ALA A 116 11.66 3.07 15.47
C ALA A 116 11.74 4.30 14.55
N ILE A 117 12.45 4.20 13.42
CA ILE A 117 12.45 5.26 12.39
C ILE A 117 11.06 5.39 11.78
N PHE A 118 10.46 4.28 11.34
CA PHE A 118 9.14 4.30 10.71
C PHE A 118 8.02 4.73 11.67
N GLU A 119 8.10 4.38 12.96
CA GLU A 119 7.18 4.89 13.98
C GLU A 119 7.17 6.42 14.06
N LYS A 120 8.32 7.06 13.86
CA LYS A 120 8.44 8.54 13.85
C LYS A 120 8.08 9.15 12.50
N LEU A 121 8.47 8.48 11.41
CA LEU A 121 8.41 9.02 10.06
C LEU A 121 7.04 8.83 9.40
N ASN A 122 6.41 7.67 9.59
CA ASN A 122 5.13 7.34 8.96
C ASN A 122 4.03 8.36 9.29
N PRO A 123 3.83 8.81 10.55
CA PRO A 123 2.80 9.82 10.83
C PRO A 123 2.99 11.13 10.05
N LEU A 124 4.24 11.53 9.81
CA LEU A 124 4.56 12.76 9.06
C LEU A 124 4.30 12.58 7.56
N VAL A 125 4.68 11.43 7.00
CA VAL A 125 4.45 11.10 5.59
C VAL A 125 2.96 10.90 5.34
N GLU A 126 2.27 10.17 6.20
CA GLU A 126 0.83 9.91 6.14
C GLU A 126 0.03 11.21 6.24
N ALA A 127 0.37 12.14 7.15
CA ALA A 127 -0.32 13.42 7.23
C ALA A 127 -0.33 14.19 5.90
N ARG A 128 0.70 14.02 5.07
CA ARG A 128 0.80 14.61 3.72
C ARG A 128 0.03 13.83 2.67
N LEU A 129 0.07 12.50 2.73
CA LEU A 129 -0.63 11.63 1.78
C LEU A 129 -2.14 11.60 2.02
N PHE A 130 -2.53 11.78 3.27
CA PHE A 130 -3.86 11.49 3.82
C PHE A 130 -4.40 12.70 4.59
N THR A 131 -4.24 13.90 4.02
CA THR A 131 -4.85 15.09 4.61
C THR A 131 -6.37 14.90 4.67
N PRO A 132 -7.03 15.09 5.85
CA PRO A 132 -8.44 14.72 6.05
C PRO A 132 -9.43 15.38 5.08
N ALA A 133 -9.07 16.51 4.47
CA ALA A 133 -9.91 17.21 3.51
C ALA A 133 -9.96 16.51 2.13
N ASP A 134 -8.92 15.76 1.77
CA ASP A 134 -8.77 15.12 0.45
C ASP A 134 -9.16 13.63 0.47
N LEU A 135 -9.44 13.08 1.64
CA LEU A 135 -9.86 11.71 1.82
C LEU A 135 -11.38 11.62 1.93
N GLY A 136 -12.03 11.46 0.77
CA GLY A 136 -13.40 10.99 0.73
C GLY A 136 -13.56 9.64 1.45
N PRO A 137 -14.80 9.25 1.78
CA PRO A 137 -15.06 7.95 2.39
C PRO A 137 -14.51 6.83 1.50
N ARG A 138 -13.72 5.92 2.07
CA ARG A 138 -13.17 4.76 1.35
C ARG A 138 -13.93 3.51 1.74
N LEU A 139 -14.35 2.74 0.74
CA LEU A 139 -14.88 1.40 0.95
C LEU A 139 -13.77 0.38 0.68
N VAL A 140 -13.42 -0.37 1.72
CA VAL A 140 -12.55 -1.55 1.60
C VAL A 140 -13.38 -2.78 1.89
N VAL A 141 -13.42 -3.70 0.93
CA VAL A 141 -14.15 -4.97 1.08
C VAL A 141 -13.16 -6.12 1.01
N MET A 142 -13.12 -6.89 2.09
CA MET A 142 -12.29 -8.09 2.21
C MET A 142 -13.21 -9.29 2.38
N ILE A 143 -13.14 -10.23 1.44
CA ILE A 143 -13.97 -11.45 1.47
C ILE A 143 -13.05 -12.65 1.58
N TYR A 144 -13.30 -13.47 2.60
CA TYR A 144 -12.59 -14.71 2.82
C TYR A 144 -13.39 -15.88 2.28
N GLY A 145 -12.74 -16.73 1.49
CA GLY A 145 -13.34 -17.96 0.97
C GLY A 145 -13.72 -18.95 2.08
N GLN A 146 -14.64 -19.85 1.77
CA GLN A 146 -15.00 -20.97 2.64
C GLN A 146 -13.77 -21.87 2.86
N GLY A 147 -13.54 -22.30 4.09
CA GLY A 147 -12.44 -23.21 4.44
C GLY A 147 -11.15 -22.55 4.94
N ILE A 148 -11.06 -21.20 4.91
CA ILE A 148 -9.98 -20.52 5.63
C ILE A 148 -10.32 -20.56 7.12
N ALA A 149 -9.49 -21.25 7.90
CA ALA A 149 -9.58 -21.31 9.36
C ALA A 149 -9.15 -19.96 9.97
N ILE A 150 -9.90 -18.90 9.67
CA ILE A 150 -9.79 -17.64 10.38
C ILE A 150 -10.59 -17.83 11.66
N GLU A 151 -9.90 -17.72 12.80
CA GLU A 151 -10.55 -17.56 14.09
C GLU A 151 -11.33 -16.23 14.08
N ARG A 152 -12.57 -16.29 13.60
CA ARG A 152 -13.45 -15.12 13.37
C ARG A 152 -13.51 -14.22 14.60
N GLU A 153 -13.61 -14.82 15.78
CA GLU A 153 -13.66 -14.09 17.05
C GLU A 153 -12.31 -13.49 17.44
N SER A 154 -11.19 -14.13 17.10
CA SER A 154 -9.85 -13.57 17.31
C SER A 154 -9.57 -12.40 16.37
N LEU A 155 -10.05 -12.46 15.13
CA LEU A 155 -9.98 -11.34 14.18
C LEU A 155 -10.86 -10.18 14.67
N TRP A 156 -12.12 -10.45 15.03
CA TRP A 156 -13.03 -9.41 15.53
C TRP A 156 -12.54 -8.74 16.82
N LYS A 157 -11.89 -9.47 17.74
CA LYS A 157 -11.29 -8.89 18.95
C LYS A 157 -10.34 -7.73 18.65
N ARG A 158 -9.63 -7.75 17.53
CA ARG A 158 -8.69 -6.67 17.14
C ARG A 158 -9.39 -5.40 16.67
N PHE A 159 -10.65 -5.51 16.21
CA PHE A 159 -11.39 -4.40 15.63
C PHE A 159 -12.49 -3.84 16.54
N ARG A 160 -12.79 -4.51 17.66
CA ARG A 160 -13.94 -4.20 18.53
C ARG A 160 -14.04 -2.72 18.94
N ASP A 161 -12.90 -2.06 19.15
CA ASP A 161 -12.87 -0.68 19.66
C ASP A 161 -12.93 0.38 18.54
N VAL A 162 -12.75 -0.02 17.28
CA VAL A 162 -12.66 0.89 16.12
C VAL A 162 -13.66 0.55 15.02
N ALA A 163 -14.45 -0.52 15.17
CA ALA A 163 -15.38 -1.00 14.16
C ALA A 163 -16.74 -1.39 14.75
N LEU A 164 -17.76 -1.34 13.90
CA LEU A 164 -19.10 -1.82 14.21
C LEU A 164 -19.35 -3.15 13.49
N ARG A 165 -19.75 -4.18 14.24
CA ARG A 165 -20.16 -5.47 13.65
C ARG A 165 -21.58 -5.35 13.12
N ILE A 166 -21.73 -5.39 11.80
CA ILE A 166 -23.02 -5.39 11.14
C ILE A 166 -23.38 -6.85 10.82
N PRO A 167 -24.46 -7.40 11.41
CA PRO A 167 -24.95 -8.71 11.00
C PRO A 167 -25.54 -8.57 9.60
N VAL A 168 -24.98 -9.32 8.64
CA VAL A 168 -25.51 -9.35 7.28
C VAL A 168 -26.33 -10.61 7.13
N SER A 169 -27.65 -10.44 6.97
CA SER A 169 -28.57 -11.51 6.57
C SER A 169 -28.56 -11.61 5.05
N LEU A 170 -27.51 -12.23 4.52
CA LEU A 170 -27.51 -12.66 3.13
C LEU A 170 -28.47 -13.86 3.08
N GLY A 171 -29.42 -13.85 2.15
CA GLY A 171 -30.39 -14.89 1.92
C GLY A 171 -29.73 -16.25 1.75
N GLN A 172 -30.53 -17.29 1.53
CA GLN A 172 -30.08 -18.67 1.35
C GLN A 172 -29.22 -18.88 0.07
N ALA A 173 -28.40 -17.91 -0.34
CA ALA A 173 -27.43 -17.97 -1.41
C ALA A 173 -26.46 -19.13 -1.15
N GLN A 174 -26.66 -20.21 -1.89
CA GLN A 174 -25.86 -21.43 -1.84
C GLN A 174 -24.62 -21.34 -2.74
N THR A 175 -24.49 -20.27 -3.53
CA THR A 175 -23.42 -20.09 -4.51
C THR A 175 -22.87 -18.66 -4.45
N THR A 176 -21.64 -18.48 -4.97
CA THR A 176 -20.89 -17.21 -4.89
C THR A 176 -21.60 -16.04 -5.57
N ALA A 177 -22.17 -16.24 -6.77
CA ALA A 177 -22.75 -15.13 -7.53
C ALA A 177 -24.00 -14.51 -6.86
N PRO A 178 -25.00 -15.29 -6.40
CA PRO A 178 -26.12 -14.77 -5.61
C PRO A 178 -25.68 -14.12 -4.30
N PHE A 179 -24.68 -14.69 -3.61
CA PHE A 179 -24.13 -14.13 -2.38
C PHE A 179 -23.54 -12.73 -2.61
N LEU A 180 -22.68 -12.60 -3.62
CA LEU A 180 -22.03 -11.33 -3.92
C LEU A 180 -23.03 -10.27 -4.44
N HIS A 181 -24.01 -10.69 -5.25
CA HIS A 181 -25.09 -9.79 -5.67
C HIS A 181 -25.84 -9.22 -4.47
N GLU A 182 -26.28 -10.08 -3.55
CA GLU A 182 -27.03 -9.62 -2.37
C GLU A 182 -26.17 -8.77 -1.44
N LEU A 183 -24.88 -9.11 -1.28
CA LEU A 183 -23.93 -8.31 -0.50
C LEU A 183 -23.78 -6.89 -1.06
N PHE A 184 -23.68 -6.74 -2.39
CA PHE A 184 -23.42 -5.44 -3.01
C PHE A 184 -24.66 -4.68 -3.45
N THR A 185 -25.82 -5.32 -3.54
CA THR A 185 -27.09 -4.63 -3.87
C THR A 185 -27.96 -4.42 -2.63
N GLY A 186 -27.80 -5.25 -1.60
CA GLY A 186 -28.73 -5.30 -0.46
C GLY A 186 -30.07 -5.99 -0.80
N HIS A 187 -30.20 -6.59 -1.99
CA HIS A 187 -31.43 -7.24 -2.44
C HIS A 187 -31.18 -8.73 -2.73
N PRO A 188 -32.12 -9.62 -2.34
CA PRO A 188 -32.03 -11.02 -2.69
C PRO A 188 -32.03 -11.17 -4.22
N TRP A 189 -31.28 -12.15 -4.72
CA TRP A 189 -31.26 -12.46 -6.14
C TRP A 189 -32.67 -12.86 -6.60
N SER A 190 -33.39 -11.94 -7.23
CA SER A 190 -34.68 -12.22 -7.86
C SER A 190 -34.48 -12.49 -9.34
N LEU A 191 -35.20 -13.48 -9.87
CA LEU A 191 -35.27 -13.77 -11.30
C LEU A 191 -36.14 -12.76 -12.07
N ASP A 192 -36.82 -11.83 -11.38
CA ASP A 192 -37.80 -10.90 -11.97
C ASP A 192 -37.18 -9.75 -12.80
N GLY A 193 -35.89 -9.85 -13.17
CA GLY A 193 -35.24 -8.91 -14.09
C GLY A 193 -35.10 -7.48 -13.58
N LEU A 194 -35.39 -7.23 -12.30
CA LEU A 194 -35.24 -5.95 -11.65
C LEU A 194 -33.74 -5.69 -11.44
N VAL A 195 -33.16 -4.83 -12.28
CA VAL A 195 -31.74 -4.49 -12.16
C VAL A 195 -31.57 -3.44 -11.07
N VAL A 196 -31.03 -3.87 -9.94
CA VAL A 196 -30.68 -2.99 -8.83
C VAL A 196 -29.22 -2.55 -8.98
N PRO A 197 -28.91 -1.24 -8.84
CA PRO A 197 -27.54 -0.80 -8.92
C PRO A 197 -26.72 -1.37 -7.74
N THR A 198 -25.53 -1.88 -8.04
CA THR A 198 -24.59 -2.32 -7.00
C THR A 198 -24.02 -1.12 -6.25
N LEU A 199 -23.49 -1.35 -5.05
CA LEU A 199 -22.74 -0.37 -4.26
C LEU A 199 -21.64 0.29 -5.10
N PHE A 200 -20.94 -0.47 -5.96
CA PHE A 200 -19.93 0.06 -6.87
C PHE A 200 -20.51 0.99 -7.93
N GLN A 201 -21.68 0.67 -8.48
CA GLN A 201 -22.38 1.53 -9.44
C GLN A 201 -22.88 2.81 -8.78
N ILE A 202 -23.36 2.74 -7.53
CA ILE A 202 -23.75 3.92 -6.76
C ILE A 202 -22.53 4.79 -6.45
N LEU A 203 -21.42 4.19 -6.01
CA LEU A 203 -20.18 4.90 -5.70
C LEU A 203 -19.58 5.57 -6.95
N SER A 204 -19.51 4.85 -8.08
CA SER A 204 -19.00 5.43 -9.34
C SER A 204 -19.88 6.55 -9.90
N ALA A 205 -21.19 6.56 -9.61
CA ALA A 205 -22.09 7.64 -9.97
C ALA A 205 -22.04 8.85 -9.01
N SER A 206 -21.41 8.71 -7.85
CA SER A 206 -21.33 9.77 -6.85
C SER A 206 -20.25 10.81 -7.20
N LYS A 207 -20.56 12.10 -7.00
CA LYS A 207 -19.61 13.18 -7.29
C LYS A 207 -18.45 13.13 -6.29
N GLY A 208 -17.22 13.23 -6.80
CA GLY A 208 -16.01 13.27 -5.97
C GLY A 208 -15.39 11.91 -5.66
N PHE A 209 -15.92 10.82 -6.24
CA PHE A 209 -15.31 9.50 -6.13
C PHE A 209 -14.41 9.20 -7.33
N SER A 210 -13.14 8.89 -7.07
CA SER A 210 -12.21 8.29 -8.02
C SER A 210 -12.32 6.76 -7.94
N PRO A 211 -12.10 6.03 -9.05
CA PRO A 211 -11.91 4.59 -9.00
C PRO A 211 -10.81 4.14 -8.02
N LEU A 212 -9.85 5.01 -7.71
CA LEU A 212 -8.78 4.77 -6.74
C LEU A 212 -9.24 4.89 -5.26
N ASP A 213 -10.47 5.32 -5.00
CA ASP A 213 -11.02 5.46 -3.64
C ASP A 213 -11.74 4.18 -3.16
N ASN A 214 -11.94 3.22 -4.07
CA ASN A 214 -12.55 1.93 -3.77
C ASN A 214 -11.54 0.82 -4.03
N TRP A 215 -11.24 0.07 -2.97
CA TRP A 215 -10.29 -1.03 -3.03
C TRP A 215 -11.03 -2.32 -2.73
N ILE A 216 -10.87 -3.26 -3.65
CA ILE A 216 -11.44 -4.58 -3.54
C ILE A 216 -10.27 -5.53 -3.40
N VAL A 217 -10.21 -6.22 -2.27
CA VAL A 217 -9.24 -7.29 -2.05
C VAL A 217 -10.04 -8.58 -1.97
N GLU A 218 -10.13 -9.29 -3.11
CA GLU A 218 -10.83 -10.56 -3.24
C GLU A 218 -9.83 -11.71 -3.27
N ALA A 219 -10.12 -12.78 -2.54
CA ALA A 219 -9.54 -14.10 -2.79
C ALA A 219 -10.53 -14.94 -3.64
N GLY A 220 -10.65 -14.66 -4.94
CA GLY A 220 -11.59 -15.33 -5.85
C GLY A 220 -11.80 -14.63 -7.21
N ASP A 221 -12.53 -15.27 -8.13
CA ASP A 221 -12.86 -14.72 -9.47
C ASP A 221 -14.28 -14.10 -9.55
N GLY A 222 -15.10 -14.25 -8.50
CA GLY A 222 -16.53 -13.96 -8.55
C GLY A 222 -16.85 -12.47 -8.51
N LEU A 223 -16.05 -11.69 -7.80
CA LEU A 223 -16.26 -10.25 -7.61
C LEU A 223 -15.68 -9.45 -8.77
N HIS A 224 -14.65 -9.96 -9.43
CA HIS A 224 -14.16 -9.44 -10.70
C HIS A 224 -15.28 -9.32 -11.73
N THR A 225 -16.07 -10.38 -11.91
CA THR A 225 -17.22 -10.40 -12.84
C THR A 225 -18.27 -9.34 -12.51
N LEU A 226 -18.47 -9.02 -11.23
CA LEU A 226 -19.42 -7.98 -10.81
C LEU A 226 -18.88 -6.55 -11.02
N CYS A 227 -17.57 -6.34 -10.89
CA CYS A 227 -16.95 -5.04 -11.11
C CYS A 227 -16.94 -4.61 -12.58
N GLU A 228 -16.84 -5.60 -13.49
CA GLU A 228 -16.87 -5.36 -14.94
C GLU A 228 -18.27 -5.09 -15.49
N GLN A 229 -19.33 -5.24 -14.66
CA GLN A 229 -20.69 -4.95 -15.08
C GLN A 229 -20.87 -3.44 -15.33
N LYS A 230 -20.89 -3.07 -16.60
CA LYS A 230 -21.10 -1.68 -17.04
C LYS A 230 -22.37 -1.10 -16.40
N PRO A 231 -22.32 0.15 -15.91
CA PRO A 231 -23.53 0.83 -15.46
C PRO A 231 -24.54 0.91 -16.61
N LEU A 232 -25.80 0.58 -16.32
CA LEU A 232 -26.88 0.58 -17.29
C LEU A 232 -27.04 1.96 -17.94
N ALA A 233 -27.25 1.95 -19.26
CA ALA A 233 -27.60 3.14 -20.03
C ALA A 233 -28.97 3.66 -19.54
N GLY A 234 -28.96 4.72 -18.74
CA GLY A 234 -30.19 5.31 -18.20
C GLY A 234 -30.01 6.15 -16.93
N LEU A 235 -28.90 5.98 -16.20
CA LEU A 235 -28.53 6.93 -15.15
C LEU A 235 -28.04 8.25 -15.79
N PRO A 236 -28.48 9.42 -15.30
CA PRO A 236 -28.12 10.70 -15.91
C PRO A 236 -26.60 10.88 -15.89
N ARG A 237 -25.99 10.74 -17.06
CA ARG A 237 -24.59 11.12 -17.28
C ARG A 237 -24.51 12.63 -17.11
N THR A 238 -24.08 13.09 -15.95
CA THR A 238 -23.49 14.43 -15.89
C THR A 238 -22.23 14.37 -16.76
N ALA A 239 -22.29 15.06 -17.89
CA ALA A 239 -21.30 15.02 -18.95
C ALA A 239 -19.89 15.29 -18.42
N PHE A 240 -19.02 14.28 -18.42
CA PHE A 240 -17.57 14.46 -18.30
C PHE A 240 -16.85 13.46 -19.20
N GLY A 241 -15.73 13.93 -19.77
CA GLY A 241 -15.08 13.43 -20.97
C GLY A 241 -14.76 11.94 -20.98
N SER A 242 -15.05 11.34 -22.13
CA SER A 242 -14.61 10.01 -22.51
C SER A 242 -13.09 9.96 -22.63
N HIS A 243 -12.38 9.50 -21.59
CA HIS A 243 -11.09 8.80 -21.67
C HIS A 243 -10.72 8.28 -20.27
N SER A 244 -11.16 7.07 -19.95
CA SER A 244 -10.60 6.28 -18.85
C SER A 244 -11.01 4.82 -19.07
N GLN A 245 -10.05 3.99 -19.48
CA GLN A 245 -10.15 2.55 -19.30
C GLN A 245 -10.15 2.29 -17.79
N GLN A 246 -11.16 1.58 -17.30
CA GLN A 246 -11.22 1.07 -15.93
C GLN A 246 -10.02 0.13 -15.71
N ASN A 247 -9.01 0.58 -14.97
CA ASN A 247 -8.03 -0.34 -14.40
C ASN A 247 -8.62 -0.92 -13.11
N CYS A 248 -9.41 -1.99 -13.24
CA CYS A 248 -9.64 -2.88 -12.11
C CYS A 248 -8.35 -3.67 -11.87
N CYS A 249 -7.58 -3.31 -10.84
CA CYS A 249 -6.51 -4.19 -10.34
C CYS A 249 -7.15 -5.31 -9.54
N CYS A 250 -7.45 -6.44 -10.19
CA CYS A 250 -7.82 -7.68 -9.53
C CYS A 250 -6.60 -8.60 -9.55
N GLU A 251 -6.02 -8.87 -8.38
CA GLU A 251 -4.84 -9.71 -8.25
C GLU A 251 -5.26 -11.14 -7.89
N SER A 252 -5.09 -12.06 -8.85
CA SER A 252 -5.20 -13.50 -8.64
C SER A 252 -3.84 -13.99 -8.13
N GLU A 253 -3.67 -14.12 -6.80
CA GLU A 253 -2.45 -14.69 -6.23
C GLU A 253 -2.35 -16.20 -6.53
N ARG A 254 -1.59 -16.55 -7.57
CA ARG A 254 -0.92 -17.87 -7.62
C ARG A 254 0.32 -17.81 -6.74
N ALA A 255 0.18 -18.38 -5.55
CA ALA A 255 1.22 -18.79 -4.60
C ALA A 255 2.68 -18.53 -5.03
N SER A 256 3.27 -17.45 -4.53
CA SER A 256 4.69 -17.43 -4.15
C SER A 256 5.01 -16.27 -3.21
N GLY A 257 5.32 -16.64 -1.97
CA GLY A 257 6.32 -15.93 -1.17
C GLY A 257 5.91 -14.57 -0.60
N THR A 258 5.34 -14.62 0.60
CA THR A 258 5.56 -13.69 1.73
C THR A 258 6.16 -12.31 1.38
N ARG A 259 5.32 -11.28 1.36
CA ARG A 259 5.72 -9.90 1.70
C ARG A 259 4.66 -9.26 2.59
N ILE A 260 4.99 -9.18 3.87
CA ILE A 260 4.33 -8.26 4.79
C ILE A 260 5.17 -6.97 4.74
N MET A 261 4.60 -5.90 4.19
CA MET A 261 4.93 -4.55 4.61
C MET A 261 3.76 -4.08 5.48
N ALA A 262 4.03 -4.02 6.78
CA ALA A 262 3.35 -3.23 7.79
C ALA A 262 4.46 -2.75 8.73
#